data_AF-A0A126PCN4-F1
#
_entry.id   AF-A0A126PCN4-F1
#
_cell.length_a   1.000
_cell.length_b   1.000
_cell.length_c   1.000
_cell.angle_alpha   90.00
_cell.angle_beta   90.00
_cell.angle_gamma   90.00
#
_symmetry.space_group_name_H-M   'P 1'
#
loop_
_entity.id
_entity.type
_entity.pdbx_description
1 polymer ?
#
loop_
_entity_poly.entity_id
_entity_poly.type
_entity_poly.pdbx_seq_one_letter_code
_entity_poly.pdbx_strand_id
1 'polypeptide(L)'
;MRRGAAWACLPKRFGKPSSVCRRFQRPAQNDVWATVFEALKTLGLDWVMLDSTVLGPHYHSIGQKESIPVRECLGRTRGGMSTKIHACIAALNNAGRLVATAGQASLCPQALGLLQDLDTRMAIPDTSYDSDANLAYCTEKGIAVVIPNRPNRTELVPLDEEYYRDRNRIKRFFGRMKQCQQLAT
;
A
#
# COMPACT_ATOMS: atom_id res chain seq x y z
N MET A 1 20.19 -16.78 -7.97
CA MET A 1 19.38 -16.74 -9.21
C MET A 1 18.55 -15.45 -9.18
N ARG A 2 18.74 -14.54 -10.15
CA ARG A 2 18.29 -13.12 -10.14
C ARG A 2 17.16 -12.80 -11.15
N ARG A 3 16.30 -13.76 -11.53
CA ARG A 3 15.20 -13.51 -12.48
C ARG A 3 13.95 -14.29 -12.07
N GLY A 4 12.83 -13.58 -11.91
CA GLY A 4 11.50 -14.15 -11.71
C GLY A 4 11.07 -14.94 -12.96
N ALA A 5 10.60 -16.16 -12.75
CA ALA A 5 10.25 -17.09 -13.82
C ALA A 5 8.73 -17.14 -13.92
N ALA A 6 8.15 -17.05 -15.12
CA ALA A 6 6.72 -17.27 -15.34
C ALA A 6 6.29 -18.63 -14.75
N TRP A 7 5.02 -18.83 -14.35
CA TRP A 7 4.53 -20.15 -13.91
C TRP A 7 4.94 -21.26 -14.89
N ALA A 8 4.99 -20.95 -16.20
CA ALA A 8 5.42 -21.84 -17.28
C ALA A 8 6.91 -22.27 -17.19
N CYS A 9 7.75 -21.47 -16.56
CA CYS A 9 9.18 -21.70 -16.36
C CYS A 9 9.48 -22.39 -15.02
N LEU A 10 8.47 -22.78 -14.23
CA LEU A 10 8.69 -23.51 -13.00
C LEU A 10 9.23 -24.93 -13.27
N PRO A 11 10.16 -25.43 -12.42
CA PRO A 11 10.60 -26.82 -12.49
C PRO A 11 9.44 -27.81 -12.44
N LYS A 12 9.48 -28.85 -13.29
CA LYS A 12 8.41 -29.86 -13.41
C LYS A 12 7.99 -30.49 -12.06
N ARG A 13 8.87 -30.52 -11.06
CA ARG A 13 8.56 -31.00 -9.69
C ARG A 13 7.40 -30.26 -9.01
N PHE A 14 7.11 -29.03 -9.42
CA PHE A 14 6.00 -28.25 -8.86
C PHE A 14 4.65 -28.54 -9.54
N GLY A 15 4.64 -29.41 -10.56
CA GLY A 15 3.43 -29.79 -11.29
C GLY A 15 3.11 -28.86 -12.45
N LYS A 16 1.86 -28.95 -12.94
CA LYS A 16 1.40 -28.16 -14.09
C LYS A 16 1.32 -26.67 -13.72
N PRO A 17 1.83 -25.75 -14.56
CA PRO A 17 1.77 -24.30 -14.31
C PRO A 17 0.37 -23.78 -13.95
N SER A 18 -0.66 -24.26 -14.64
CA SER A 18 -2.07 -23.89 -14.37
C SER A 18 -2.54 -24.31 -12.98
N SER A 19 -2.08 -25.46 -12.48
CA SER A 19 -2.38 -25.94 -11.13
C SER A 19 -1.68 -25.12 -10.07
N VAL A 20 -0.42 -24.72 -10.30
CA VAL A 20 0.34 -23.85 -9.38
C VAL A 20 -0.30 -22.47 -9.29
N CYS A 21 -0.62 -21.85 -10.43
CA CYS A 21 -1.30 -20.57 -10.50
C CYS A 21 -2.64 -20.61 -9.75
N ARG A 22 -3.48 -21.63 -10.00
CA ARG A 22 -4.76 -21.78 -9.30
C ARG A 22 -4.59 -22.00 -7.79
N ARG A 23 -3.56 -22.74 -7.36
CA ARG A 23 -3.26 -22.94 -5.93
C ARG A 23 -2.80 -21.65 -5.25
N PHE A 24 -2.12 -20.77 -5.97
CA PHE A 24 -1.74 -19.44 -5.48
C PHE A 24 -2.93 -18.48 -5.42
N GLN A 25 -3.84 -18.52 -6.41
CA GLN A 25 -5.01 -17.65 -6.50
C GLN A 25 -6.12 -18.00 -5.49
N ARG A 26 -6.34 -19.29 -5.19
CA ARG A 26 -7.42 -19.75 -4.31
C ARG A 26 -7.41 -19.11 -2.91
N PRO A 27 -6.28 -19.05 -2.19
CA PRO A 27 -6.21 -18.32 -0.92
C PRO A 27 -6.58 -16.84 -1.04
N ALA A 28 -6.26 -16.20 -2.17
CA ALA A 28 -6.64 -14.79 -2.41
C ALA A 28 -8.14 -14.62 -2.67
N GLN A 29 -8.76 -15.57 -3.39
CA GLN A 29 -10.20 -15.56 -3.68
C GLN A 29 -11.07 -15.91 -2.48
N ASN A 30 -10.51 -16.61 -1.50
CA ASN A 30 -11.19 -17.06 -0.28
C ASN A 30 -10.76 -16.26 0.97
N ASP A 31 -10.25 -15.04 0.79
CA ASP A 31 -9.84 -14.11 1.85
C ASP A 31 -8.80 -14.64 2.85
N VAL A 32 -8.15 -15.77 2.57
CA VAL A 32 -7.14 -16.37 3.46
C VAL A 32 -5.97 -15.42 3.68
N TRP A 33 -5.53 -14.72 2.63
CA TRP A 33 -4.47 -13.72 2.77
C TRP A 33 -4.89 -12.53 3.61
N ALA A 34 -6.16 -12.11 3.54
CA ALA A 34 -6.70 -11.07 4.40
C ALA A 34 -6.71 -11.54 5.86
N THR A 35 -7.15 -12.78 6.13
CA THR A 35 -7.11 -13.37 7.47
C THR A 35 -5.69 -13.46 8.01
N VAL A 36 -4.72 -13.92 7.22
CA VAL A 36 -3.32 -13.99 7.62
C VAL A 36 -2.75 -12.59 7.89
N PHE A 37 -3.09 -11.62 7.05
CA PHE A 37 -2.68 -10.23 7.25
C PHE A 37 -3.24 -9.67 8.56
N GLU A 38 -4.53 -9.89 8.83
CA GLU A 38 -5.18 -9.46 10.06
C GLU A 38 -4.60 -10.15 11.31
N ALA A 39 -4.28 -11.44 11.23
CA ALA A 39 -3.63 -12.16 12.32
C ALA A 39 -2.19 -11.70 12.60
N LEU A 40 -1.49 -11.18 11.58
CA LEU A 40 -0.13 -10.66 11.70
C LEU A 40 -0.10 -9.19 12.16
N LYS A 41 -1.23 -8.48 12.17
CA LYS A 41 -1.32 -7.13 12.72
C LYS A 41 -1.10 -7.18 14.22
N THR A 42 0.00 -6.58 14.66
CA THR A 42 0.24 -6.36 16.09
C THR A 42 -0.44 -5.07 16.51
N LEU A 43 -1.26 -5.12 17.57
CA LEU A 43 -1.97 -3.98 18.14
C LEU A 43 -1.09 -3.26 19.16
N GLY A 44 -1.22 -1.92 19.22
CA GLY A 44 -0.42 -1.03 20.06
C GLY A 44 0.66 -0.31 19.25
N LEU A 45 0.25 0.69 18.46
CA LEU A 45 1.16 1.46 17.60
C LEU A 45 1.37 2.84 18.21
N ASP A 46 2.56 3.16 18.71
CA ASP A 46 2.83 4.52 19.20
C ASP A 46 2.73 5.55 18.07
N TRP A 47 3.30 5.21 16.91
CA TRP A 47 3.14 5.99 15.68
C TRP A 47 3.06 5.13 14.44
N VAL A 48 2.36 5.67 13.43
CA VAL A 48 2.20 5.05 12.11
C VAL A 48 2.74 5.95 11.00
N MET A 49 3.17 5.33 9.91
CA MET A 49 3.64 6.01 8.71
C MET A 49 2.70 5.73 7.56
N LEU A 50 2.37 6.76 6.80
CA LEU A 50 1.50 6.67 5.63
C LEU A 50 2.28 7.03 4.37
N ASP A 51 2.25 6.14 3.40
CA ASP A 51 2.87 6.37 2.10
C ASP A 51 2.14 5.52 1.05
N SER A 52 2.43 5.78 -0.22
CA SER A 52 1.88 5.00 -1.31
C SER A 52 2.95 4.63 -2.31
N THR A 53 2.63 3.65 -3.14
CA THR A 53 3.47 3.33 -4.28
C THR A 53 2.63 2.90 -5.47
N VAL A 54 3.08 3.30 -6.66
CA VAL A 54 2.45 2.92 -7.93
C VAL A 54 3.10 1.65 -8.44
N LEU A 55 2.26 0.68 -8.77
CA LEU A 55 2.65 -0.58 -9.39
C LEU A 55 2.11 -0.62 -10.81
N GLY A 56 3.01 -0.91 -11.76
CA GLY A 56 2.58 -1.25 -13.11
C GLY A 56 1.97 -2.65 -13.13
N PRO A 57 0.85 -2.87 -13.83
CA PRO A 57 0.32 -4.19 -14.06
C PRO A 57 1.34 -4.98 -14.88
N HIS A 58 1.38 -6.29 -14.67
CA HIS A 58 2.12 -7.16 -15.56
C HIS A 58 1.53 -7.02 -16.97
N TYR A 59 2.34 -6.98 -18.01
CA TYR A 59 1.85 -6.75 -19.39
C TYR A 59 0.78 -7.78 -19.81
N HIS A 60 0.86 -9.03 -19.35
CA HIS A 60 -0.16 -10.08 -19.56
C HIS A 60 -1.49 -9.90 -18.78
N SER A 61 -1.54 -9.01 -17.80
CA SER A 61 -2.77 -8.68 -17.07
C SER A 61 -3.60 -7.58 -17.72
N ILE A 62 -3.04 -6.92 -18.75
CA ILE A 62 -3.72 -5.84 -19.49
C ILE A 62 -4.66 -6.47 -20.54
N GLY A 63 -5.95 -6.15 -20.48
CA GLY A 63 -6.93 -6.51 -21.52
C GLY A 63 -7.47 -7.94 -21.45
N GLN A 64 -7.43 -8.58 -20.27
CA GLN A 64 -8.09 -9.87 -20.03
C GLN A 64 -9.60 -9.76 -20.31
N LYS A 65 -10.18 -10.77 -20.98
CA LYS A 65 -11.57 -10.75 -21.48
C LYS A 65 -12.63 -10.55 -20.39
N GLU A 66 -12.29 -10.86 -19.13
CA GLU A 66 -13.16 -10.71 -17.96
C GLU A 66 -12.62 -9.67 -16.94
N SER A 67 -11.66 -8.81 -17.33
CA SER A 67 -11.12 -7.81 -16.41
C SER A 67 -12.20 -6.81 -16.01
N ILE A 68 -12.45 -6.65 -14.71
CA ILE A 68 -13.27 -5.58 -14.17
C ILE A 68 -12.30 -4.57 -13.51
N PRO A 69 -11.98 -3.44 -14.17
CA PRO A 69 -10.91 -2.55 -13.73
C PRO A 69 -11.08 -2.04 -12.29
N VAL A 70 -12.33 -1.83 -11.86
CA VAL A 70 -12.66 -1.41 -10.49
C VAL A 70 -12.29 -2.50 -9.47
N ARG A 71 -12.60 -3.76 -9.77
CA ARG A 71 -12.28 -4.91 -8.91
C ARG A 71 -10.78 -5.17 -8.83
N GLU A 72 -10.07 -4.91 -9.92
CA GLU A 72 -8.62 -5.13 -10.04
C GLU A 72 -7.81 -3.89 -9.64
N CYS A 73 -8.49 -2.80 -9.23
CA CYS A 73 -7.86 -1.52 -8.91
C CYS A 73 -6.95 -1.01 -10.05
N LEU A 74 -7.34 -1.26 -11.30
CA LEU A 74 -6.60 -0.83 -12.49
C LEU A 74 -7.08 0.54 -12.94
N GLY A 75 -6.11 1.44 -13.16
CA GLY A 75 -6.36 2.82 -13.51
C GLY A 75 -5.41 3.38 -14.56
N ARG A 76 -5.91 4.22 -15.47
CA ARG A 76 -5.09 4.83 -16.54
C ARG A 76 -4.40 6.10 -16.03
N THR A 77 -3.08 6.13 -16.18
CA THR A 77 -2.24 7.31 -15.94
C THR A 77 -1.48 7.66 -17.22
N ARG A 78 -0.71 8.76 -17.21
CA ARG A 78 0.17 9.14 -18.33
C ARG A 78 1.20 8.04 -18.68
N GLY A 79 1.57 7.20 -17.72
CA GLY A 79 2.49 6.07 -17.92
C GLY A 79 1.82 4.75 -18.32
N GLY A 80 0.51 4.75 -18.58
CA GLY A 80 -0.27 3.55 -18.88
C GLY A 80 -1.15 3.09 -17.72
N MET A 81 -1.63 1.85 -17.80
CA MET A 81 -2.45 1.24 -16.75
C MET A 81 -1.61 1.00 -15.48
N SER A 82 -2.16 1.22 -14.29
CA SER A 82 -1.46 1.11 -13.01
C SER A 82 -2.41 0.96 -11.83
N THR A 83 -1.89 0.44 -10.73
CA THR A 83 -2.56 0.34 -9.43
C THR A 83 -1.72 1.08 -8.39
N LYS A 84 -2.37 1.82 -7.49
CA LYS A 84 -1.71 2.42 -6.33
C LYS A 84 -1.97 1.55 -5.12
N ILE A 85 -0.89 1.19 -4.41
CA ILE A 85 -0.99 0.59 -3.08
C ILE A 85 -0.66 1.67 -2.07
N HIS A 86 -1.61 1.93 -1.17
CA HIS A 86 -1.46 2.78 -0.01
C HIS A 86 -1.17 1.89 1.20
N ALA A 87 -0.23 2.29 2.03
CA ALA A 87 0.14 1.54 3.23
C ALA A 87 0.14 2.45 4.45
N CYS A 88 -0.41 1.92 5.54
CA CYS A 88 -0.22 2.40 6.90
C CYS A 88 0.61 1.35 7.63
N ILE A 89 1.82 1.71 8.07
CA ILE A 89 2.71 0.79 8.77
C ILE A 89 3.15 1.35 10.12
N ALA A 90 3.38 0.45 11.07
CA ALA A 90 3.98 0.75 12.36
C ALA A 90 5.50 0.94 12.28
N ALA A 91 6.09 1.53 13.33
CA ALA A 91 7.53 1.67 13.51
C ALA A 91 8.31 0.34 13.38
N LEU A 92 7.73 -0.79 13.78
CA LEU A 92 8.33 -2.13 13.67
C LEU A 92 8.15 -2.81 12.29
N ASN A 93 7.66 -2.07 11.28
CA ASN A 93 7.30 -2.55 9.93
C ASN A 93 6.11 -3.52 9.89
N ASN A 94 5.31 -3.59 10.94
CA ASN A 94 4.05 -4.31 10.89
C ASN A 94 3.08 -3.46 10.07
N ALA A 95 2.58 -4.02 8.97
CA ALA A 95 1.63 -3.32 8.12
C ALA A 95 0.28 -3.29 8.86
N GLY A 96 -0.16 -2.10 9.27
CA GLY A 96 -1.44 -1.90 9.91
C GLY A 96 -2.58 -1.99 8.91
N ARG A 97 -2.46 -1.35 7.75
CA ARG A 97 -3.45 -1.44 6.66
C ARG A 97 -2.79 -1.31 5.29
N LEU A 98 -3.32 -2.03 4.32
CA LEU A 98 -2.99 -1.89 2.91
C LEU A 98 -4.29 -1.67 2.12
N VAL A 99 -4.32 -0.64 1.29
CA VAL A 99 -5.47 -0.31 0.43
C VAL A 99 -4.98 -0.18 -1.00
N ALA A 100 -5.63 -0.88 -1.93
CA ALA A 100 -5.37 -0.74 -3.35
C ALA A 100 -6.40 0.20 -3.99
N THR A 101 -5.95 1.05 -4.90
CA THR A 101 -6.80 1.96 -5.68
C THR A 101 -6.34 2.03 -7.14
N ALA A 102 -7.22 2.49 -8.02
CA ALA A 102 -6.86 2.76 -9.40
C ALA A 102 -5.69 3.76 -9.49
N GLY A 103 -4.78 3.57 -10.44
CA GLY A 103 -3.57 4.38 -10.56
C GLY A 103 -3.77 5.90 -10.62
N GLN A 104 -4.89 6.40 -11.16
CA GLN A 104 -5.22 7.83 -11.17
C GLN A 104 -5.79 8.36 -9.86
N ALA A 105 -6.12 7.51 -8.89
CA ALA A 105 -6.75 7.92 -7.64
C ALA A 105 -5.84 8.88 -6.85
N SER A 106 -6.46 9.90 -6.25
CA SER A 106 -5.76 10.85 -5.38
C SER A 106 -5.37 10.18 -4.06
N LEU A 107 -4.27 10.63 -3.48
CA LEU A 107 -3.72 10.12 -2.23
C LEU A 107 -4.51 10.63 -1.02
N CYS A 108 -4.82 11.93 -1.03
CA CYS A 108 -5.43 12.63 0.07
C CYS A 108 -6.66 11.92 0.68
N PRO A 109 -7.66 11.49 -0.10
CA PRO A 109 -8.87 10.86 0.44
C PRO A 109 -8.62 9.50 1.12
N GLN A 110 -7.50 8.85 0.83
CA GLN A 110 -7.19 7.51 1.35
C GLN A 110 -6.64 7.54 2.78
N ALA A 111 -6.19 8.70 3.28
CA ALA A 111 -5.68 8.82 4.64
C ALA A 111 -6.69 8.38 5.70
N LEU A 112 -7.97 8.77 5.52
CA LEU A 112 -9.04 8.43 6.46
C LEU A 112 -9.22 6.91 6.56
N GLY A 113 -9.32 6.21 5.43
CA GLY A 113 -9.47 4.75 5.43
C GLY A 113 -8.24 4.00 5.97
N LEU A 114 -7.05 4.62 5.88
CA LEU A 114 -5.81 4.07 6.44
C LEU A 114 -5.72 4.26 7.96
N LEU A 115 -6.27 5.34 8.50
CA LEU A 115 -6.22 5.69 9.92
C LEU A 115 -7.46 5.26 10.71
N GLN A 116 -8.56 4.93 10.01
CA GLN A 116 -9.80 4.49 10.62
C GLN A 116 -9.55 3.34 11.60
N ASP A 117 -10.17 3.40 12.78
CA ASP A 117 -10.10 2.40 13.87
C ASP A 117 -8.67 1.97 14.28
N LEU A 118 -7.65 2.76 13.97
CA LEU A 118 -6.30 2.52 14.46
C LEU A 118 -6.09 3.23 15.80
N ASP A 119 -5.67 2.48 16.80
CA ASP A 119 -5.20 3.02 18.06
C ASP A 119 -3.73 3.46 17.90
N THR A 120 -3.54 4.73 17.54
CA THR A 120 -2.23 5.35 17.34
C THR A 120 -2.20 6.76 17.92
N ARG A 121 -1.06 7.17 18.50
CA ARG A 121 -0.89 8.52 19.05
C ARG A 121 -0.40 9.52 18.01
N MET A 122 0.26 9.03 16.96
CA MET A 122 0.86 9.89 15.95
C MET A 122 0.83 9.25 14.55
N ALA A 123 0.70 10.08 13.52
CA ALA A 123 0.79 9.72 12.12
C ALA A 123 1.88 10.54 11.41
N ILE A 124 2.64 9.87 10.53
CA ILE A 124 3.75 10.46 9.77
C ILE A 124 3.48 10.22 8.27
N PRO A 125 2.64 11.05 7.61
CA PRO A 125 2.26 10.88 6.22
C PRO A 125 3.26 11.51 5.25
N ASP A 126 3.20 11.09 3.99
CA ASP A 126 3.71 11.89 2.87
C ASP A 126 2.96 13.22 2.72
N THR A 127 3.63 14.27 2.23
CA THR A 127 3.04 15.58 1.92
C THR A 127 1.82 15.50 0.99
N SER A 128 1.72 14.48 0.15
CA SER A 128 0.52 14.24 -0.67
C SER A 128 -0.75 13.89 0.11
N TYR A 129 -0.66 13.61 1.42
CA TYR A 129 -1.82 13.45 2.31
C TYR A 129 -2.21 14.73 3.05
N ASP A 130 -1.45 15.82 2.88
CA ASP A 130 -1.70 17.09 3.54
C ASP A 130 -3.01 17.72 3.07
N SER A 131 -4.00 17.79 3.95
CA SER A 131 -5.26 18.54 3.74
C SER A 131 -5.90 18.86 5.07
N ASP A 132 -6.69 19.93 5.09
CA ASP A 132 -7.38 20.37 6.29
C ASP A 132 -8.38 19.33 6.78
N ALA A 133 -9.05 18.61 5.87
CA ALA A 133 -9.94 17.50 6.21
C ALA A 133 -9.20 16.36 6.94
N ASN A 134 -8.01 15.99 6.46
CA ASN A 134 -7.22 14.93 7.09
C ASN A 134 -6.64 15.37 8.44
N LEU A 135 -6.20 16.62 8.54
CA LEU A 135 -5.73 17.17 9.82
C LEU A 135 -6.86 17.27 10.84
N ALA A 136 -8.03 17.77 10.43
CA ALA A 136 -9.20 17.86 11.30
C ALA A 136 -9.61 16.48 11.85
N TYR A 137 -9.60 15.45 11.00
CA TYR A 137 -9.85 14.08 11.42
C TYR A 137 -8.81 13.59 12.45
N CYS A 138 -7.53 13.83 12.20
CA CYS A 138 -6.47 13.42 13.14
C CYS A 138 -6.63 14.15 14.49
N THR A 139 -6.92 15.45 14.47
CA THR A 139 -7.19 16.25 15.67
C THR A 139 -8.39 15.71 16.45
N GLU A 140 -9.50 15.39 15.77
CA GLU A 140 -10.69 14.80 16.40
C GLU A 140 -10.39 13.46 17.08
N LYS A 141 -9.50 12.66 16.49
CA LYS A 141 -9.07 11.37 17.03
C LYS A 141 -7.91 11.44 18.01
N GLY A 142 -7.38 12.65 18.31
CA GLY A 142 -6.23 12.82 19.19
C GLY A 142 -4.91 12.27 18.61
N ILE A 143 -4.81 12.18 17.29
CA ILE A 143 -3.63 11.71 16.56
C ILE A 143 -2.77 12.93 16.20
N ALA A 144 -1.55 13.01 16.74
CA ALA A 144 -0.58 14.01 16.33
C ALA A 144 -0.11 13.76 14.88
N VAL A 145 0.07 14.80 14.07
CA VAL A 145 0.47 14.65 12.67
C VAL A 145 1.82 15.31 12.43
N VAL A 146 2.78 14.52 11.95
CA VAL A 146 4.11 15.00 11.52
C VAL A 146 4.18 14.92 9.99
N ILE A 147 3.84 16.02 9.33
CA ILE A 147 3.73 16.10 7.87
C ILE A 147 4.42 17.37 7.35
N PRO A 148 5.22 17.31 6.27
CA PRO A 148 5.72 18.51 5.64
C PRO A 148 4.56 19.23 4.96
N ASN A 149 4.50 20.55 5.11
CA ASN A 149 3.48 21.38 4.47
C ASN A 149 3.57 21.29 2.95
N ARG A 150 2.41 21.26 2.28
CA ARG A 150 2.36 21.49 0.84
C ARG A 150 2.80 22.92 0.49
N PRO A 151 3.38 23.13 -0.70
CA PRO A 151 3.85 24.46 -1.12
C PRO A 151 2.74 25.54 -1.16
N ASN A 152 1.48 25.13 -1.35
CA ASN A 152 0.34 26.02 -1.44
C ASN A 152 -0.42 26.19 -0.11
N ARG A 153 0.14 25.70 1.01
CA ARG A 153 -0.50 25.83 2.32
C ARG A 153 -0.30 27.24 2.87
N THR A 154 -1.41 27.87 3.27
CA THR A 154 -1.38 29.22 3.85
C THR A 154 -0.93 29.20 5.32
N GLU A 155 -1.43 28.23 6.09
CA GLU A 155 -1.09 28.08 7.51
C GLU A 155 -0.06 26.96 7.69
N LEU A 156 1.20 27.36 7.89
CA LEU A 156 2.30 26.40 8.02
C LEU A 156 2.32 25.77 9.42
N VAL A 157 2.43 24.44 9.46
CA VAL A 157 2.63 23.67 10.68
C VAL A 157 4.12 23.36 10.87
N PRO A 158 4.70 23.52 12.06
CA PRO A 158 6.07 23.10 12.33
C PRO A 158 6.28 21.61 12.03
N LEU A 159 7.35 21.28 11.33
CA LEU A 159 7.73 19.89 11.06
C LEU A 159 8.72 19.42 12.12
N ASP A 160 8.35 18.37 12.85
CA ASP A 160 9.32 17.61 13.64
C ASP A 160 10.18 16.74 12.71
N GLU A 161 11.37 17.22 12.38
CA GLU A 161 12.28 16.51 11.48
C GLU A 161 12.77 15.18 12.04
N GLU A 162 12.88 15.05 13.36
CA GLU A 162 13.38 13.83 14.00
C GLU A 162 12.39 12.69 13.81
N TYR A 163 11.11 12.92 14.12
CA TYR A 163 10.06 11.95 13.83
C TYR A 163 9.89 11.75 12.32
N TYR A 164 10.03 12.80 11.50
CA TYR A 164 9.84 12.65 10.06
C TYR A 164 10.92 11.77 9.39
N ARG A 165 12.15 11.68 9.94
CA ARG A 165 13.20 10.75 9.44
C ARG A 165 12.75 9.29 9.46
N ASP A 166 11.87 8.93 10.39
CA ASP A 166 11.39 7.58 10.58
C ASP A 166 10.59 7.06 9.37
N ARG A 167 10.09 7.96 8.53
CA ARG A 167 9.48 7.66 7.23
C ARG A 167 10.38 6.85 6.28
N ASN A 168 11.69 6.81 6.50
CA ASN A 168 12.58 5.90 5.77
C ASN A 168 12.16 4.42 5.93
N ARG A 169 11.52 4.04 7.03
CA ARG A 169 11.03 2.67 7.27
C ARG A 169 9.96 2.28 6.25
N ILE A 170 8.97 3.14 6.00
CA ILE A 170 7.93 2.86 5.00
C ILE A 170 8.48 2.84 3.57
N LYS A 171 9.47 3.68 3.27
CA LYS A 171 10.20 3.61 1.99
C LYS A 171 10.91 2.28 1.80
N ARG A 172 11.59 1.76 2.84
CA ARG A 172 12.23 0.44 2.83
C ARG A 172 11.20 -0.70 2.74
N PHE A 173 10.05 -0.57 3.39
CA PHE A 173 8.93 -1.52 3.25
C PHE A 173 8.47 -1.63 1.80
N PHE A 174 8.19 -0.51 1.12
CA PHE A 174 7.85 -0.53 -0.29
C PHE A 174 8.99 -1.01 -1.19
N GLY A 175 10.25 -0.69 -0.85
CA GLY A 175 11.42 -1.23 -1.53
C GLY A 175 11.45 -2.77 -1.52
N ARG A 176 11.21 -3.38 -0.36
CA ARG A 176 11.08 -4.84 -0.22
C ARG A 176 9.87 -5.39 -0.98
N MET A 177 8.72 -4.74 -0.86
CA MET A 177 7.50 -5.15 -1.58
C MET A 177 7.71 -5.18 -3.10
N LYS A 178 8.38 -4.17 -3.66
CA LYS A 178 8.68 -4.11 -5.10
C LYS A 178 9.67 -5.20 -5.54
N GLN A 179 10.57 -5.63 -4.67
CA GLN A 179 11.42 -6.80 -4.95
C GLN A 179 10.58 -8.10 -5.02
N CYS A 180 9.52 -8.21 -4.21
CA CYS A 180 8.64 -9.36 -4.16
C CYS A 180 7.57 -9.42 -5.27
N GLN A 181 7.42 -8.40 -6.13
CA GLN A 181 6.44 -8.38 -7.24
C GLN A 181 6.69 -9.42 -8.33
N GLN A 182 7.71 -10.24 -8.16
CA GLN A 182 8.14 -11.31 -9.05
C GLN A 182 7.36 -12.63 -8.83
N LEU A 183 6.25 -12.60 -8.08
CA LEU A 183 5.44 -13.78 -7.73
C LEU A 183 4.09 -13.88 -8.47
N ALA A 184 3.77 -12.92 -9.35
CA ALA A 184 2.47 -12.81 -10.02
C ALA A 184 2.51 -13.16 -11.53
N THR A 185 3.44 -14.02 -11.97
CA THR A 185 3.59 -14.41 -13.38
C THR A 185 3.28 -15.86 -13.61
#